data_AF-A0A643K9R3-F1
#
_entry.id   AF-A0A643K9R3-F1
#
_cell.length_a   1.000
_cell.length_b   1.000
_cell.length_c   1.000
_cell.angle_alpha   90.00
_cell.angle_beta   90.00
_cell.angle_gamma   90.00
#
_symmetry.space_group_name_H-M   'P 1'
#
loop_
_entity.id
_entity.type
_entity.pdbx_description
1 polymer ?
#
loop_
_entity_poly.entity_id
_entity_poly.type
_entity_poly.pdbx_seq_one_letter_code
_entity_poly.pdbx_strand_id
1 'polypeptide(L)'
;MYVLGVVGPGATVLCERLAPKLDGRVATVESLPGTARQSETTDGVSGSYGLTPDGDWMGGGDDRTLDSLLDELAAQYDFALLTGFPEARVPTVSLGGTDATNVVTEAEDVDDIDVDELAAEVESFEPHVTLESLVEQIKDDPQADYAGAIATFTGRVRAKDAEGDARTVTLEFEKYDGVAEAKMATISEELEARDGVYRVVMHHRVGRIEDGEDIVFVVVLAGHRTEAFETVEDGINRLKDEVPIFKKETTVEEEFWVHDR
;
A
#
# COMPACT_ATOMS: atom_id res chain seq x y z
N MET A 1 1.34 -4.72 -3.42
CA MET A 1 1.54 -4.22 -4.80
C MET A 1 2.77 -3.33 -4.85
N TYR A 2 3.74 -3.58 -5.71
CA TYR A 2 4.89 -2.70 -5.91
C TYR A 2 4.52 -1.53 -6.83
N VAL A 3 5.03 -0.33 -6.56
CA VAL A 3 4.68 0.87 -7.32
C VAL A 3 5.94 1.56 -7.81
N LEU A 4 6.01 1.85 -9.10
CA LEU A 4 7.09 2.62 -9.71
C LEU A 4 6.53 3.80 -10.50
N GLY A 5 7.01 5.00 -10.20
CA GLY A 5 6.78 6.20 -11.00
C GLY A 5 7.80 6.31 -12.14
N VAL A 6 7.38 6.87 -13.26
CA VAL A 6 8.27 7.30 -14.34
C VAL A 6 7.83 8.68 -14.81
N VAL A 7 8.79 9.61 -14.85
CA VAL A 7 8.58 10.99 -15.31
C VAL A 7 9.54 11.37 -16.42
N GLY A 8 9.13 12.33 -17.23
CA GLY A 8 9.94 12.87 -18.32
C GLY A 8 9.66 12.24 -19.70
N PRO A 9 10.43 12.64 -20.71
CA PRO A 9 10.26 12.17 -22.09
C PRO A 9 10.43 10.66 -22.18
N GLY A 10 9.46 9.97 -22.80
CA GLY A 10 9.53 8.52 -22.99
C GLY A 10 9.04 7.69 -21.80
N ALA A 11 8.48 8.31 -20.75
CA ALA A 11 7.98 7.60 -19.57
C ALA A 11 7.00 6.46 -19.91
N THR A 12 6.00 6.71 -20.78
CA THR A 12 5.08 5.67 -21.27
C THR A 12 5.81 4.51 -21.95
N VAL A 13 6.83 4.83 -22.76
CA VAL A 13 7.62 3.83 -23.50
C VAL A 13 8.43 2.95 -22.54
N LEU A 14 8.99 3.54 -21.47
CA LEU A 14 9.68 2.76 -20.45
C LEU A 14 8.71 1.83 -19.73
N CYS A 15 7.52 2.32 -19.33
CA CYS A 15 6.48 1.49 -18.71
C CYS A 15 6.04 0.32 -19.61
N GLU A 16 5.86 0.55 -20.91
CA GLU A 16 5.52 -0.49 -21.89
C GLU A 16 6.62 -1.54 -22.06
N ARG A 17 7.91 -1.14 -21.96
CA ARG A 17 9.05 -2.07 -21.99
C ARG A 17 9.20 -2.86 -20.68
N LEU A 18 8.89 -2.23 -19.56
CA LEU A 18 9.03 -2.80 -18.22
C LEU A 18 7.90 -3.77 -17.87
N ALA A 19 6.64 -3.45 -18.20
CA ALA A 19 5.50 -4.27 -17.79
C ALA A 19 5.60 -5.77 -18.15
N PRO A 20 6.10 -6.18 -19.34
CA PRO A 20 6.28 -7.59 -19.68
C PRO A 20 7.39 -8.31 -18.90
N LYS A 21 8.23 -7.59 -18.15
CA LYS A 21 9.33 -8.14 -17.34
C LYS A 21 8.94 -8.40 -15.88
N LEU A 22 7.81 -7.86 -15.43
CA LEU A 22 7.31 -8.00 -14.07
C LEU A 22 6.45 -9.28 -13.96
N ASP A 23 6.72 -10.11 -12.96
CA ASP A 23 6.02 -11.39 -12.77
C ASP A 23 4.74 -11.19 -11.96
N GLY A 24 3.65 -10.82 -12.64
CA GLY A 24 2.35 -10.64 -12.01
C GLY A 24 1.38 -9.79 -12.82
N ARG A 25 0.28 -9.41 -12.19
CA ARG A 25 -0.70 -8.48 -12.76
C ARG A 25 -0.18 -7.06 -12.65
N VAL A 26 -0.01 -6.39 -13.79
CA VAL A 26 0.48 -5.02 -13.87
C VAL A 26 -0.66 -4.06 -14.23
N ALA A 27 -0.82 -3.00 -13.43
CA ALA A 27 -1.65 -1.85 -13.76
C ALA A 27 -0.76 -0.71 -14.27
N THR A 28 -1.24 0.04 -15.27
CA THR A 28 -0.60 1.28 -15.73
C THR A 28 -1.52 2.46 -15.41
N VAL A 29 -0.99 3.49 -14.78
CA VAL A 29 -1.73 4.71 -14.44
C VAL A 29 -1.04 5.89 -15.08
N GLU A 30 -1.75 6.62 -15.94
CA GLU A 30 -1.21 7.79 -16.64
C GLU A 30 -1.90 9.07 -16.16
N SER A 31 -1.08 10.09 -15.90
CA SER A 31 -1.56 11.43 -15.64
C SER A 31 -2.08 12.05 -16.94
N LEU A 32 -3.39 12.26 -16.99
CA LEU A 32 -4.05 12.88 -18.13
C LEU A 32 -4.07 14.41 -17.97
N PRO A 33 -3.91 15.19 -19.06
CA PRO A 33 -4.05 16.64 -18.99
C PRO A 33 -5.46 17.01 -18.50
N GLY A 34 -5.59 18.07 -17.71
CA GLY A 34 -6.89 18.50 -17.15
C GLY A 34 -7.97 18.83 -18.18
N THR A 35 -7.60 18.97 -19.46
CA THR A 35 -8.51 19.15 -20.59
C THR A 35 -9.01 17.84 -21.21
N ALA A 36 -8.50 16.68 -20.78
CA ALA A 36 -8.89 15.37 -21.30
C ALA A 36 -10.34 14.98 -20.95
N ARG A 37 -11.00 15.73 -20.06
CA ARG A 37 -12.44 15.62 -19.86
C ARG A 37 -13.20 16.34 -20.97
N GLN A 38 -13.77 15.58 -21.89
CA GLN A 38 -15.10 15.84 -22.44
C GLN A 38 -15.82 14.51 -22.75
N SER A 39 -16.20 13.76 -21.73
CA SER A 39 -17.50 13.10 -21.82
C SER A 39 -18.48 14.04 -21.14
N GLU A 40 -19.56 14.41 -21.81
CA GLU A 40 -20.66 15.19 -21.22
C GLU A 40 -21.13 14.45 -19.97
N THR A 41 -20.66 14.85 -18.79
CA THR A 41 -21.25 14.39 -17.53
C THR A 41 -22.66 14.93 -17.52
N THR A 42 -23.64 14.04 -17.65
CA THR A 42 -25.04 14.38 -17.44
C THR A 42 -25.17 15.07 -16.08
N ASP A 43 -25.86 16.21 -16.03
CA ASP A 43 -26.10 16.93 -14.78
C ASP A 43 -26.58 15.96 -13.69
N GLY A 44 -25.86 15.95 -12.56
CA GLY A 44 -26.15 15.10 -11.41
C GLY A 44 -25.49 13.71 -11.42
N VAL A 45 -24.60 13.40 -12.36
CA VAL A 45 -23.83 12.15 -12.38
C VAL A 45 -22.37 12.41 -11.98
N SER A 46 -21.97 11.96 -10.79
CA SER A 46 -20.58 12.07 -10.28
C SER A 46 -19.64 10.98 -10.79
N GLY A 47 -20.17 9.93 -11.44
CA GLY A 47 -19.37 8.85 -12.00
C GLY A 47 -20.17 7.95 -12.94
N SER A 48 -19.49 7.36 -13.93
CA SER A 48 -20.05 6.44 -14.91
C SER A 48 -19.13 5.24 -15.10
N TYR A 49 -19.73 4.07 -15.31
CA TYR A 49 -19.01 2.81 -15.51
C TYR A 49 -19.66 2.04 -16.65
N GLY A 50 -18.84 1.45 -17.52
CA GLY A 50 -19.22 0.45 -18.51
C GLY A 50 -18.49 -0.86 -18.20
N LEU A 51 -19.19 -1.98 -18.31
CA LEU A 51 -18.65 -3.32 -18.12
C LEU A 51 -19.16 -4.22 -19.26
N THR A 52 -18.24 -4.83 -19.99
CA THR A 52 -18.57 -5.83 -21.01
C THR A 52 -18.81 -7.19 -20.35
N PRO A 53 -19.54 -8.12 -21.02
CA PRO A 53 -19.72 -9.47 -20.51
C PRO A 53 -18.41 -10.24 -20.31
N ASP A 54 -17.36 -9.87 -21.04
CA ASP A 54 -16.03 -10.49 -20.98
C ASP A 54 -15.15 -9.88 -19.88
N GLY A 55 -15.65 -8.87 -19.16
CA GLY A 55 -14.96 -8.25 -18.02
C GLY A 55 -14.17 -6.98 -18.35
N ASP A 56 -14.10 -6.57 -19.62
CA ASP A 56 -13.53 -5.27 -19.97
C ASP A 56 -14.39 -4.16 -19.39
N TRP A 57 -13.74 -3.17 -18.79
CA TRP A 57 -14.46 -2.07 -18.17
C TRP A 57 -13.81 -0.73 -18.45
N MET A 58 -14.62 0.31 -18.34
CA MET A 58 -14.18 1.69 -18.35
C MET A 58 -14.96 2.44 -17.29
N GLY A 59 -14.30 3.35 -16.58
CA GLY A 59 -14.92 4.15 -15.55
C GLY A 59 -14.36 5.56 -15.55
N GLY A 60 -15.20 6.53 -15.22
CA GLY A 60 -14.81 7.93 -15.06
C GLY A 60 -15.67 8.60 -14.01
N GLY A 61 -15.11 9.56 -13.29
CA GLY A 61 -15.81 10.28 -12.24
C GLY A 61 -15.00 11.44 -11.69
N ASP A 62 -15.57 12.08 -10.66
CA ASP A 62 -14.97 13.19 -9.92
C ASP A 62 -14.30 12.73 -8.62
N ASP A 63 -13.48 13.62 -8.04
CA ASP A 63 -12.92 13.52 -6.68
C ASP A 63 -12.03 12.30 -6.37
N ARG A 64 -11.54 11.59 -7.41
CA ARG A 64 -10.59 10.49 -7.23
C ARG A 64 -9.15 11.02 -7.07
N THR A 65 -8.44 10.52 -6.07
CA THR A 65 -7.01 10.82 -5.85
C THR A 65 -6.13 9.67 -6.35
N LEU A 66 -4.83 9.93 -6.51
CA LEU A 66 -3.86 8.88 -6.83
C LEU A 66 -3.81 7.82 -5.71
N ASP A 67 -3.78 8.25 -4.45
CA ASP A 67 -3.68 7.34 -3.30
C ASP A 67 -4.91 6.40 -3.22
N SER A 68 -6.12 6.94 -3.42
CA SER A 68 -7.33 6.11 -3.40
C SER A 68 -7.36 5.11 -4.57
N LEU A 69 -6.82 5.49 -5.73
CA LEU A 69 -6.68 4.58 -6.87
C LEU A 69 -5.65 3.48 -6.58
N LEU A 70 -4.49 3.83 -6.01
CA LEU A 70 -3.48 2.85 -5.61
C LEU A 70 -4.02 1.87 -4.57
N ASP A 71 -4.80 2.34 -3.61
CA ASP A 71 -5.44 1.48 -2.61
C ASP A 71 -6.38 0.43 -3.25
N GLU A 72 -7.16 0.82 -4.24
CA GLU A 72 -8.04 -0.09 -4.98
C GLU A 72 -7.26 -1.07 -5.87
N LEU A 73 -6.19 -0.62 -6.52
CA LEU A 73 -5.35 -1.47 -7.36
C LEU A 73 -4.59 -2.50 -6.53
N ALA A 74 -4.19 -2.16 -5.31
CA ALA A 74 -3.35 -3.00 -4.47
C ALA A 74 -3.93 -4.38 -4.14
N ALA A 75 -5.25 -4.53 -4.19
CA ALA A 75 -5.92 -5.82 -3.96
C ALA A 75 -5.98 -6.72 -5.20
N GLN A 76 -5.75 -6.18 -6.39
CA GLN A 76 -5.97 -6.89 -7.65
C GLN A 76 -4.72 -7.01 -8.51
N TYR A 77 -3.71 -6.18 -8.26
CA TYR A 77 -2.50 -6.09 -9.05
C TYR A 77 -1.27 -6.24 -8.17
N ASP A 78 -0.26 -6.89 -8.72
CA ASP A 78 1.04 -7.08 -8.09
C ASP A 78 1.93 -5.85 -8.31
N PHE A 79 1.72 -5.13 -9.42
CA PHE A 79 2.48 -3.94 -9.79
C PHE A 79 1.60 -2.80 -10.29
N ALA A 80 1.98 -1.56 -10.00
CA ALA A 80 1.44 -0.36 -10.62
C ALA A 80 2.58 0.53 -11.18
N LEU A 81 2.52 0.81 -12.48
CA LEU A 81 3.44 1.71 -13.18
C LEU A 81 2.77 3.06 -13.42
N LEU A 82 3.31 4.11 -12.80
CA LEU A 82 2.73 5.45 -12.84
C LEU A 82 3.50 6.32 -13.83
N THR A 83 2.79 7.01 -14.73
CA THR A 83 3.39 7.90 -15.73
C THR A 83 2.92 9.33 -15.50
N GLY A 84 3.85 10.26 -15.31
CA GLY A 84 3.54 11.70 -15.23
C GLY A 84 3.02 12.17 -13.87
N PHE A 85 3.46 11.54 -12.77
CA PHE A 85 3.15 11.94 -11.39
C PHE A 85 4.42 12.38 -10.63
N PRO A 86 5.03 13.54 -10.97
CA PRO A 86 6.30 13.97 -10.35
C PRO A 86 6.21 14.21 -8.85
N GLU A 87 5.01 14.53 -8.34
CA GLU A 87 4.79 14.80 -6.92
C GLU A 87 4.51 13.52 -6.10
N ALA A 88 4.35 12.36 -6.75
CA ALA A 88 4.05 11.12 -6.05
C ALA A 88 5.21 10.70 -5.14
N ARG A 89 4.90 10.23 -3.93
CA ARG A 89 5.88 9.78 -2.94
C ARG A 89 6.25 8.30 -3.13
N VAL A 90 6.39 7.87 -4.37
CA VAL A 90 6.75 6.48 -4.75
C VAL A 90 8.13 6.48 -5.41
N PRO A 91 8.88 5.37 -5.35
CA PRO A 91 10.13 5.22 -6.11
C PRO A 91 9.90 5.63 -7.56
N THR A 92 10.72 6.55 -8.08
CA THR A 92 10.50 7.17 -9.39
C THR A 92 11.76 7.16 -10.25
N VAL A 93 11.62 6.76 -11.51
CA VAL A 93 12.63 6.94 -12.55
C VAL A 93 12.43 8.32 -13.19
N SER A 94 13.49 9.14 -13.20
CA SER A 94 13.51 10.43 -13.88
C SER A 94 14.24 10.33 -15.22
N LEU A 95 13.55 10.72 -16.30
CA LEU A 95 14.08 10.78 -17.65
C LEU A 95 14.28 12.24 -18.09
N GLY A 96 15.40 12.50 -18.78
CA GLY A 96 15.71 13.81 -19.35
C GLY A 96 15.85 14.94 -18.34
N GLY A 97 16.23 14.61 -17.09
CA GLY A 97 16.41 15.59 -16.01
C GLY A 97 15.10 16.21 -15.50
N THR A 98 14.00 15.43 -15.53
CA THR A 98 12.70 15.89 -15.01
C THR A 98 12.65 15.76 -13.49
N ASP A 99 12.39 16.87 -12.79
CA ASP A 99 12.29 16.84 -11.33
C ASP A 99 11.12 15.97 -10.83
N ALA A 100 11.36 15.20 -9.77
CA ALA A 100 10.35 14.42 -9.05
C ALA A 100 10.69 14.27 -7.56
N THR A 101 9.68 13.94 -6.75
CA THR A 101 9.77 13.90 -5.28
C THR A 101 10.68 12.80 -4.75
N ASN A 102 10.65 11.59 -5.33
CA ASN A 102 11.39 10.43 -4.84
C ASN A 102 12.11 9.70 -5.97
N VAL A 103 13.17 10.32 -6.49
CA VAL A 103 13.97 9.78 -7.59
C VAL A 103 14.90 8.68 -7.09
N VAL A 104 14.75 7.47 -7.65
CA VAL A 104 15.62 6.31 -7.36
C VAL A 104 16.59 6.01 -8.51
N THR A 105 16.20 6.37 -9.73
CA THR A 105 17.03 6.18 -10.94
C THR A 105 16.91 7.42 -11.83
N GLU A 106 18.03 7.89 -12.37
CA GLU A 106 18.07 8.99 -13.35
C GLU A 106 18.71 8.51 -14.66
N ALA A 107 18.12 8.89 -15.78
CA ALA A 107 18.69 8.65 -17.11
C ALA A 107 18.38 9.79 -18.09
N GLU A 108 19.21 9.97 -19.11
CA GLU A 108 18.94 10.95 -20.17
C GLU A 108 17.81 10.45 -21.08
N ASP A 109 17.90 9.20 -21.55
CA ASP A 109 16.92 8.56 -22.43
C ASP A 109 16.50 7.16 -21.94
N VAL A 110 15.35 6.68 -22.41
CA VAL A 110 14.83 5.33 -22.10
C VAL A 110 15.80 4.22 -22.47
N ASP A 111 16.61 4.43 -23.52
CA ASP A 111 17.57 3.44 -24.01
C ASP A 111 18.80 3.31 -23.09
N ASP A 112 19.00 4.22 -22.13
CA ASP A 112 20.05 4.13 -21.12
C ASP A 112 19.67 3.27 -19.91
N ILE A 113 18.40 2.85 -19.81
CA ILE A 113 17.88 2.03 -18.71
C ILE A 113 18.00 0.54 -19.05
N ASP A 114 18.66 -0.23 -18.20
CA ASP A 114 18.55 -1.69 -18.21
C ASP A 114 17.21 -2.10 -17.59
N VAL A 115 16.28 -2.52 -18.44
CA VAL A 115 14.90 -2.85 -18.03
C VAL A 115 14.85 -4.14 -17.19
N ASP A 116 15.78 -5.07 -17.41
CA ASP A 116 15.84 -6.31 -16.64
C ASP A 116 16.37 -6.05 -15.22
N GLU A 117 17.36 -5.15 -15.08
CA GLU A 117 17.84 -4.68 -13.78
C GLU A 117 16.77 -3.88 -13.03
N LEU A 118 16.10 -2.94 -13.72
CA LEU A 118 15.03 -2.14 -13.13
C LEU A 118 13.85 -3.02 -12.66
N ALA A 119 13.47 -4.05 -13.43
CA ALA A 119 12.42 -4.98 -13.02
C ALA A 119 12.75 -5.69 -11.70
N ALA A 120 14.00 -6.14 -11.53
CA ALA A 120 14.46 -6.74 -10.28
C ALA A 120 14.53 -5.73 -9.13
N GLU A 121 14.89 -4.47 -9.43
CA GLU A 121 14.95 -3.41 -8.43
C GLU A 121 13.55 -3.05 -7.90
N VAL A 122 12.52 -3.03 -8.74
CA VAL A 122 11.14 -2.71 -8.35
C VAL A 122 10.64 -3.59 -7.20
N GLU A 123 10.96 -4.89 -7.22
CA GLU A 123 10.54 -5.84 -6.18
C GLU A 123 11.31 -5.67 -4.85
N SER A 124 12.39 -4.89 -4.86
CA SER A 124 13.16 -4.56 -3.66
C SER A 124 12.58 -3.39 -2.87
N PHE A 125 11.69 -2.60 -3.48
CA PHE A 125 11.05 -1.47 -2.82
C PHE A 125 9.97 -1.90 -1.83
N GLU A 126 9.60 -1.01 -0.89
CA GLU A 126 8.48 -1.27 0.01
C GLU A 126 7.17 -1.34 -0.79
N PRO A 127 6.40 -2.44 -0.68
CA PRO A 127 5.15 -2.56 -1.40
C PRO A 127 4.09 -1.63 -0.81
N HIS A 128 3.19 -1.13 -1.67
CA HIS A 128 1.94 -0.52 -1.25
C HIS A 128 1.01 -1.60 -0.71
N VAL A 129 0.65 -1.48 0.57
CA VAL A 129 -0.17 -2.44 1.31
C VAL A 129 -1.41 -1.78 1.89
N THR A 130 -2.54 -2.42 1.66
CA THR A 130 -3.86 -2.09 2.21
C THR A 130 -4.46 -3.30 2.92
N LEU A 131 -5.46 -3.07 3.79
CA LEU A 131 -6.22 -4.15 4.40
C LEU A 131 -6.78 -5.12 3.35
N GLU A 132 -7.37 -4.58 2.28
CA GLU A 132 -7.96 -5.37 1.20
C GLU A 132 -6.90 -6.26 0.53
N SER A 133 -5.71 -5.72 0.24
CA SER A 133 -4.62 -6.50 -0.36
C SER A 133 -4.16 -7.67 0.52
N LEU A 134 -4.12 -7.48 1.85
CA LEU A 134 -3.77 -8.55 2.78
C LEU A 134 -4.89 -9.57 2.92
N VAL A 135 -6.15 -9.14 2.83
CA VAL A 135 -7.32 -10.03 2.83
C VAL A 135 -7.33 -10.91 1.59
N GLU A 136 -7.02 -10.37 0.40
CA GLU A 136 -6.88 -11.18 -0.80
C GLU A 136 -5.68 -12.13 -0.70
N GLN A 137 -4.54 -11.66 -0.20
CA GLN A 137 -3.36 -12.50 0.01
C GLN A 137 -3.65 -13.74 0.87
N ILE A 138 -4.38 -13.60 1.98
CA ILE A 138 -4.70 -14.77 2.83
C ILE A 138 -5.76 -15.69 2.21
N LYS A 139 -6.58 -15.22 1.26
CA LYS A 139 -7.57 -16.05 0.56
C LYS A 139 -6.91 -16.96 -0.48
N ASP A 140 -5.72 -16.61 -0.96
CA ASP A 140 -4.91 -17.45 -1.83
C ASP A 140 -4.20 -18.58 -1.07
N ASP A 141 -4.34 -18.64 0.26
CA ASP A 141 -3.77 -19.72 1.06
C ASP A 141 -4.35 -21.09 0.67
N PRO A 142 -3.52 -22.14 0.51
CA PRO A 142 -4.01 -23.49 0.14
C PRO A 142 -5.05 -24.09 1.10
N GLN A 143 -5.14 -23.59 2.34
CA GLN A 143 -6.11 -24.02 3.34
C GLN A 143 -7.36 -23.15 3.40
N ALA A 144 -7.50 -22.14 2.52
CA ALA A 144 -8.66 -21.25 2.47
C ALA A 144 -10.00 -21.99 2.28
N ASP A 145 -10.00 -23.14 1.59
CA ASP A 145 -11.18 -24.02 1.44
C ASP A 145 -11.74 -24.54 2.78
N TYR A 146 -10.92 -24.57 3.83
CA TYR A 146 -11.30 -25.00 5.18
C TYR A 146 -11.60 -23.83 6.12
N ALA A 147 -11.48 -22.59 5.64
CA ALA A 147 -11.67 -21.38 6.41
C ALA A 147 -13.12 -20.87 6.32
N GLY A 148 -13.69 -20.59 7.49
CA GLY A 148 -15.01 -19.99 7.64
C GLY A 148 -14.98 -18.58 8.23
N ALA A 149 -13.80 -18.07 8.59
CA ALA A 149 -13.64 -16.77 9.23
C ALA A 149 -12.37 -16.06 8.77
N ILE A 150 -12.52 -14.78 8.47
CA ILE A 150 -11.42 -13.81 8.42
C ILE A 150 -11.69 -12.78 9.52
N ALA A 151 -10.72 -12.58 10.41
CA ALA A 151 -10.76 -11.54 11.42
C ALA A 151 -9.62 -10.56 11.18
N THR A 152 -9.91 -9.27 11.32
CA THR A 152 -8.93 -8.21 11.04
C THR A 152 -8.88 -7.20 12.18
N PHE A 153 -7.69 -6.65 12.39
CA PHE A 153 -7.48 -5.46 13.20
C PHE A 153 -6.83 -4.39 12.33
N THR A 154 -7.39 -3.19 12.38
CA THR A 154 -6.82 -1.99 11.75
C THR A 154 -6.56 -0.94 12.82
N GLY A 155 -5.29 -0.59 13.02
CA GLY A 155 -4.92 0.59 13.78
C GLY A 155 -4.93 1.81 12.88
N ARG A 156 -5.41 2.94 13.40
CA ARG A 156 -5.54 4.21 12.68
C ARG A 156 -4.94 5.34 13.50
N VAL A 157 -4.26 6.28 12.83
CA VAL A 157 -3.76 7.50 13.47
C VAL A 157 -4.95 8.35 13.92
N ARG A 158 -4.99 8.65 15.23
CA ARG A 158 -6.04 9.50 15.81
C ARG A 158 -5.63 10.95 15.68
N ALA A 159 -6.60 11.82 15.37
CA ALA A 159 -6.36 13.26 15.39
C ALA A 159 -6.19 13.84 16.81
N LYS A 160 -6.73 13.14 17.82
CA LYS A 160 -6.65 13.48 19.25
C LYS A 160 -6.74 12.21 20.10
N ASP A 161 -5.97 12.13 21.18
CA ASP A 161 -6.02 11.01 22.11
C ASP A 161 -7.08 11.17 23.20
N ALA A 162 -7.26 12.39 23.74
CA ALA A 162 -8.31 12.73 24.68
C ALA A 162 -8.92 14.12 24.43
N GLU A 163 -10.03 14.41 25.12
CA GLU A 163 -10.66 15.72 25.10
C GLU A 163 -9.74 16.76 25.77
N GLY A 164 -9.25 17.71 24.98
CA GLY A 164 -8.34 18.77 25.44
C GLY A 164 -6.91 18.65 24.90
N ASP A 165 -6.55 17.52 24.28
CA ASP A 165 -5.22 17.35 23.68
C ASP A 165 -5.06 18.18 22.40
N ALA A 166 -3.82 18.60 22.16
CA ALA A 166 -3.41 19.22 20.91
C ALA A 166 -3.70 18.25 19.75
N ARG A 167 -4.08 18.80 18.59
CA ARG A 167 -4.34 17.97 17.40
C ARG A 167 -3.01 17.38 16.91
N THR A 168 -2.94 16.06 16.81
CA THR A 168 -1.89 15.34 16.09
C THR A 168 -2.07 15.61 14.61
N VAL A 169 -1.02 16.09 13.94
CA VAL A 169 -1.04 16.38 12.50
C VAL A 169 -0.47 15.19 11.74
N THR A 170 0.66 14.67 12.22
CA THR A 170 1.32 13.51 11.63
C THR A 170 2.06 12.72 12.69
N LEU A 171 2.14 11.42 12.46
CA LEU A 171 3.03 10.53 13.17
C LEU A 171 4.10 10.03 12.20
N GLU A 172 5.33 9.93 12.66
CA GLU A 172 6.43 9.38 11.89
C GLU A 172 6.90 8.10 12.57
N PHE A 173 6.94 7.01 11.81
CA PHE A 173 7.30 5.69 12.33
C PHE A 173 8.58 5.20 11.69
N GLU A 174 9.51 4.76 12.53
CA GLU A 174 10.75 4.12 12.11
C GLU A 174 10.79 2.69 12.65
N LYS A 175 11.21 1.74 11.80
CA LYS A 175 11.49 0.37 12.20
C LYS A 175 12.97 0.08 11.98
N TYR A 176 13.53 -0.85 12.75
CA TYR A 176 14.83 -1.41 12.40
C TYR A 176 14.61 -2.49 11.35
N ASP A 177 14.95 -2.17 10.09
CA ASP A 177 14.70 -3.03 8.94
C ASP A 177 15.25 -4.45 9.15
N GLY A 178 14.45 -5.44 8.75
CA GLY A 178 14.71 -6.86 8.96
C GLY A 178 14.43 -7.39 10.38
N VAL A 179 14.58 -6.60 11.46
CA VAL A 179 14.26 -7.07 12.82
C VAL A 179 12.76 -7.03 13.08
N ALA A 180 12.08 -5.94 12.70
CA ALA A 180 10.64 -5.83 12.86
C ALA A 180 9.89 -6.90 12.04
N GLU A 181 10.31 -7.10 10.78
CA GLU A 181 9.77 -8.12 9.89
C GLU A 181 10.00 -9.53 10.41
N ALA A 182 11.23 -9.85 10.87
CA ALA A 182 11.52 -11.16 11.45
C ALA A 182 10.70 -11.43 12.72
N LYS A 183 10.46 -10.40 13.55
CA LYS A 183 9.63 -10.52 14.75
C LYS A 183 8.16 -10.74 14.41
N MET A 184 7.60 -9.96 13.48
CA MET A 184 6.23 -10.18 13.00
C MET A 184 6.07 -11.58 12.39
N ALA A 185 7.04 -12.04 11.60
CA ALA A 185 7.04 -13.40 11.04
C ALA A 185 7.05 -14.47 12.14
N THR A 186 7.89 -14.30 13.17
CA THR A 186 7.93 -15.23 14.33
C THR A 186 6.58 -15.27 15.05
N ILE A 187 5.96 -14.12 15.28
CA ILE A 187 4.63 -14.04 15.92
C ILE A 187 3.59 -14.75 15.04
N SER A 188 3.56 -14.47 13.74
CA SER A 188 2.67 -15.15 12.79
C SER A 188 2.83 -16.67 12.83
N GLU A 189 4.05 -17.19 12.74
CA GLU A 189 4.33 -18.63 12.78
C GLU A 189 3.84 -19.28 14.08
N GLU A 190 4.04 -18.63 15.22
CA GLU A 190 3.59 -19.13 16.53
C GLU A 190 2.05 -19.10 16.68
N LEU A 191 1.39 -18.12 16.06
CA LEU A 191 -0.07 -18.03 16.03
C LEU A 191 -0.68 -19.06 15.07
N GLU A 192 -0.06 -19.27 13.90
CA GLU A 192 -0.44 -20.28 12.90
C GLU A 192 -0.28 -21.72 13.43
N ALA A 193 0.55 -21.94 14.45
CA ALA A 193 0.68 -23.26 15.10
C ALA A 193 -0.56 -23.67 15.93
N ARG A 194 -1.57 -22.81 16.07
CA ARG A 194 -2.81 -23.10 16.80
C ARG A 194 -3.77 -23.91 15.95
N ASP A 195 -4.47 -24.85 16.59
CA ASP A 195 -5.55 -25.59 15.93
C ASP A 195 -6.62 -24.63 15.39
N GLY A 196 -6.91 -24.74 14.09
CA GLY A 196 -7.94 -23.94 13.43
C GLY A 196 -7.51 -22.56 12.94
N VAL A 197 -6.24 -22.17 13.10
CA VAL A 197 -5.64 -21.00 12.45
C VAL A 197 -4.87 -21.47 11.23
N TYR A 198 -5.12 -20.86 10.07
CA TYR A 198 -4.48 -21.26 8.81
C TYR A 198 -3.43 -20.27 8.35
N ARG A 199 -3.71 -18.96 8.50
CA ARG A 199 -2.81 -17.91 8.04
C ARG A 199 -2.92 -16.68 8.92
N VAL A 200 -1.78 -16.07 9.23
CA VAL A 200 -1.69 -14.80 9.95
C VAL A 200 -0.72 -13.88 9.23
N VAL A 201 -1.23 -12.74 8.74
CA VAL A 201 -0.41 -11.70 8.11
C VAL A 201 -0.49 -10.43 8.94
N MET A 202 0.69 -9.84 9.18
CA MET A 202 0.84 -8.58 9.91
C MET A 202 1.60 -7.59 9.05
N HIS A 203 1.16 -6.34 9.08
CA HIS A 203 1.84 -5.24 8.40
C HIS A 203 1.77 -3.98 9.25
N HIS A 204 2.87 -3.25 9.33
CA HIS A 204 2.91 -1.94 9.96
C HIS A 204 3.61 -0.96 9.01
N ARG A 205 2.90 0.12 8.67
CA ARG A 205 3.42 1.19 7.82
C ARG A 205 4.53 1.95 8.55
N VAL A 206 5.51 2.42 7.80
CA VAL A 206 6.61 3.25 8.28
C VAL A 206 6.66 4.56 7.51
N GLY A 207 7.47 5.51 7.98
CA GLY A 207 7.54 6.86 7.45
C GLY A 207 6.46 7.76 8.03
N ARG A 208 6.17 8.85 7.32
CA ARG A 208 5.24 9.90 7.72
C ARG A 208 3.80 9.50 7.37
N ILE A 209 2.95 9.43 8.39
CA ILE A 209 1.55 9.00 8.30
C ILE A 209 0.66 10.14 8.84
N GLU A 210 -0.36 10.50 8.06
CA GLU A 210 -1.27 11.62 8.36
C GLU A 210 -2.40 11.22 9.31
N ASP A 211 -3.04 12.23 9.92
CA ASP A 211 -4.17 11.99 10.80
C ASP A 211 -5.33 11.31 10.06
N GLY A 212 -5.85 10.23 10.64
CA GLY A 212 -6.90 9.45 10.01
C GLY A 212 -6.42 8.45 8.97
N GLU A 213 -5.12 8.23 8.79
CA GLU A 213 -4.62 7.12 7.96
C GLU A 213 -4.50 5.82 8.78
N ASP A 214 -4.68 4.70 8.08
CA ASP A 214 -4.45 3.36 8.63
C ASP A 214 -2.95 3.10 8.71
N ILE A 215 -2.52 2.45 9.79
CA ILE A 215 -1.11 2.27 10.11
C ILE A 215 -0.69 0.82 10.32
N VAL A 216 -1.53 0.01 10.96
CA VAL A 216 -1.19 -1.37 11.27
C VAL A 216 -2.36 -2.28 10.94
N PHE A 217 -2.06 -3.40 10.32
CA PHE A 217 -3.01 -4.44 9.96
C PHE A 217 -2.57 -5.77 10.58
N VAL A 218 -3.53 -6.48 11.17
CA VAL A 218 -3.40 -7.90 11.49
C VAL A 218 -4.58 -8.59 10.82
N VAL A 219 -4.31 -9.60 9.99
CA VAL A 219 -5.30 -10.33 9.21
C VAL A 219 -5.14 -11.81 9.48
N VAL A 220 -6.20 -12.45 9.96
CA VAL A 220 -6.21 -13.86 10.37
C VAL A 220 -7.23 -14.64 9.55
N LEU A 221 -6.79 -15.72 8.91
CA LEU A 221 -7.62 -16.75 8.29
C LEU A 221 -7.77 -17.94 9.25
N ALA A 222 -9.01 -18.31 9.57
CA ALA A 222 -9.28 -19.39 10.50
C ALA A 222 -10.53 -20.21 10.12
N GLY A 223 -10.60 -21.43 10.66
CA GLY A 223 -11.73 -22.34 10.47
C GLY A 223 -13.03 -21.75 10.98
N HIS A 224 -13.01 -21.16 12.19
CA HIS A 224 -14.17 -20.55 12.80
C HIS A 224 -13.84 -19.22 13.49
N ARG A 225 -14.90 -18.49 13.85
CA ARG A 225 -14.79 -17.14 14.41
C ARG A 225 -14.07 -17.07 15.76
N THR A 226 -14.12 -18.13 16.57
CA THR A 226 -13.54 -18.11 17.92
C THR A 226 -12.03 -18.01 17.81
N GLU A 227 -11.43 -18.92 17.04
CA GLU A 227 -10.00 -18.98 16.77
C GLU A 227 -9.54 -17.71 16.05
N ALA A 228 -10.35 -17.20 15.11
CA ALA A 228 -10.07 -15.94 14.41
C ALA A 228 -9.96 -14.73 15.36
N PHE A 229 -10.94 -14.55 16.25
CA PHE A 229 -10.96 -13.41 17.17
C PHE A 229 -9.88 -13.50 18.24
N GLU A 230 -9.69 -14.68 18.84
CA GLU A 230 -8.64 -14.88 19.85
C GLU A 230 -7.24 -14.65 19.24
N THR A 231 -7.05 -15.06 17.99
CA THR A 231 -5.76 -14.92 17.31
C THR A 231 -5.49 -13.50 16.84
N VAL A 232 -6.50 -12.77 16.34
CA VAL A 232 -6.29 -11.38 15.91
C VAL A 232 -6.01 -10.46 17.10
N GLU A 233 -6.69 -10.69 18.24
CA GLU A 233 -6.44 -9.95 19.48
C GLU A 233 -5.03 -10.22 20.02
N ASP A 234 -4.63 -11.49 20.09
CA ASP A 234 -3.28 -11.82 20.53
C ASP A 234 -2.21 -11.29 19.56
N GLY A 235 -2.46 -11.38 18.25
CA GLY A 235 -1.55 -10.87 17.24
C GLY A 235 -1.24 -9.39 17.37
N ILE A 236 -2.26 -8.54 17.58
CA ILE A 236 -2.00 -7.11 17.78
C ILE A 236 -1.33 -6.81 19.12
N ASN A 237 -1.67 -7.53 20.19
CA ASN A 237 -1.03 -7.34 21.49
C ASN A 237 0.46 -7.68 21.41
N ARG A 238 0.80 -8.84 20.85
CA ARG A 238 2.19 -9.27 20.66
C ARG A 238 2.96 -8.38 19.70
N LEU A 239 2.34 -7.89 18.63
CA LEU A 239 2.97 -6.94 17.73
C LEU A 239 3.42 -5.69 18.50
N LYS A 240 2.53 -5.11 19.32
CA LYS A 240 2.84 -3.92 20.11
C LYS A 240 3.88 -4.16 21.20
N ASP A 241 3.87 -5.35 21.81
CA ASP A 241 4.75 -5.67 22.92
C ASP A 241 6.16 -6.12 22.48
N GLU A 242 6.27 -6.81 21.34
CA GLU A 242 7.49 -7.51 20.93
C GLU A 242 8.19 -6.90 19.71
N VAL A 243 7.50 -6.12 18.87
CA VAL A 243 8.05 -5.57 17.62
C VAL A 243 8.59 -4.16 17.86
N PRO A 244 9.90 -3.92 17.63
CA PRO A 244 10.51 -2.62 17.89
C PRO A 244 10.16 -1.60 16.80
N ILE A 245 9.09 -0.83 17.04
CA ILE A 245 8.64 0.25 16.16
C ILE A 245 8.67 1.55 16.96
N PHE A 246 9.39 2.55 16.45
CA PHE A 246 9.56 3.85 17.11
C PHE A 246 8.60 4.87 16.51
N LYS A 247 7.85 5.57 17.37
CA LYS A 247 6.91 6.63 16.98
C LYS A 247 7.47 8.01 17.37
N LYS A 248 7.59 8.91 16.39
CA LYS A 248 7.74 10.36 16.62
C LYS A 248 6.39 11.04 16.36
N GLU A 249 5.97 11.91 17.27
CA GLU A 249 4.69 12.60 17.16
C GLU A 249 4.88 14.09 16.87
N THR A 250 4.16 14.60 15.86
CA THR A 250 4.13 16.04 15.54
C THR A 250 2.73 16.58 15.79
N THR A 251 2.63 17.52 16.73
CA THR A 251 1.38 18.22 17.06
C THR A 251 1.37 19.62 16.46
N VAL A 252 0.20 20.27 16.46
CA VAL A 252 0.05 21.67 16.02
C VAL A 252 0.80 22.69 16.92
N GLU A 253 1.26 22.29 18.10
CA GLU A 253 1.89 23.20 19.06
C GLU A 253 3.42 22.97 19.19
N GLU A 254 3.93 21.73 19.22
CA GLU A 254 5.38 21.39 19.23
C GLU A 254 5.68 19.96 18.69
N GLU A 255 6.93 19.68 18.31
CA GLU A 255 7.47 18.33 17.99
C GLU A 255 8.05 17.67 19.26
N PHE A 256 7.61 16.48 19.63
CA PHE A 256 8.20 15.72 20.74
C PHE A 256 8.32 14.23 20.42
N TRP A 257 9.41 13.61 20.88
CA TRP A 257 9.63 12.16 20.77
C TRP A 257 8.90 11.47 21.93
N VAL A 258 8.01 10.54 21.60
CA VAL A 258 7.31 9.71 22.60
C VAL A 258 7.91 8.31 22.55
N HIS A 259 8.56 7.90 23.63
CA HIS A 259 8.85 6.48 23.89
C HIS A 259 7.85 6.01 24.94
N ASP A 260 6.95 5.10 24.59
CA ASP A 260 6.17 4.39 25.60
C ASP A 260 6.85 3.07 26.00
N ARG A 261 6.68 2.77 27.29
CA ARG A 261 7.26 1.68 28.08
C ARG A 261 6.60 0.34 27.85
#